data_AF-A0A7S2JVU7-F1
#
_entry.id   AF-A0A7S2JVU7-F1
#
_cell.length_a   1.000
_cell.length_b   1.000
_cell.length_c   1.000
_cell.angle_alpha   90.00
_cell.angle_beta   90.00
_cell.angle_gamma   90.00
#
_symmetry.space_group_name_H-M   'P 1'
#
loop_
_entity.id
_entity.type
_entity.pdbx_description
1 polymer ?
#
loop_
_entity_poly.entity_id
_entity_poly.type
_entity_poly.pdbx_seq_one_letter_code
_entity_poly.pdbx_strand_id
1 'polypeptide(L)'
;VRKRVAKYRELYQELGNETGLDIDRMAKVVVGFLQEFEESARAKHAFYIHGDPVFSNILRTPNDDVVFIDMRGELGSRLTTQGDVHYDLSKVYQSLCGYDFMLLDQLLDETSSEIFDGLRATFWEDVQRLYPSVSHRDVRLHTAAHFFAI
;
A
#
# COMPACT_ATOMS: atom_id res chain seq x y z
N VAL A 1 -8.02 9.47 -0.95
CA VAL A 1 -7.41 10.15 -2.12
C VAL A 1 -8.18 11.40 -2.55
N ARG A 2 -9.35 11.33 -3.21
CA ARG A 2 -10.08 12.51 -3.77
C ARG A 2 -10.10 13.76 -2.87
N LYS A 3 -10.61 13.60 -1.63
CA LYS A 3 -10.68 14.70 -0.65
C LYS A 3 -9.30 15.22 -0.24
N ARG A 4 -8.29 14.35 -0.12
CA ARG A 4 -6.91 14.70 0.28
C ARG A 4 -6.19 15.47 -0.82
N VAL A 5 -6.25 14.98 -2.06
CA VAL A 5 -5.70 15.69 -3.23
C VAL A 5 -6.27 17.10 -3.34
N ALA A 6 -7.58 17.26 -3.18
CA ALA A 6 -8.22 18.58 -3.20
C ALA A 6 -7.78 19.46 -2.01
N LYS A 7 -7.69 18.88 -0.81
CA LYS A 7 -7.31 19.59 0.42
C LYS A 7 -5.85 20.08 0.40
N TYR A 8 -4.94 19.28 -0.13
CA TYR A 8 -3.50 19.54 -0.12
C TYR A 8 -2.94 19.89 -1.51
N ARG A 9 -3.78 20.50 -2.36
CA ARG A 9 -3.43 20.77 -3.77
C ARG A 9 -2.16 21.60 -3.92
N GLU A 10 -2.02 22.67 -3.15
CA GLU A 10 -0.85 23.57 -3.20
C GLU A 10 0.44 22.80 -2.88
N LEU A 11 0.45 22.04 -1.78
CA LEU A 11 1.57 21.18 -1.39
C LEU A 11 1.96 20.19 -2.50
N TYR A 12 0.98 19.55 -3.12
CA TYR A 12 1.23 18.61 -4.22
C TYR A 12 1.79 19.32 -5.47
N GLN A 13 1.36 20.55 -5.75
CA GLN A 13 1.89 21.33 -6.88
C GLN A 13 3.32 21.79 -6.64
N GLU A 14 3.64 22.25 -5.42
CA GLU A 14 5.00 22.59 -5.01
C GLU A 14 5.93 21.39 -5.15
N LEU A 15 5.55 20.24 -4.60
CA LEU A 15 6.31 19.00 -4.74
C LEU A 15 6.52 18.61 -6.21
N GLY A 16 5.47 18.73 -7.04
CA GLY A 16 5.56 18.45 -8.48
C GLY A 16 6.56 19.36 -9.18
N ASN A 17 6.60 20.64 -8.84
CA ASN A 17 7.56 21.61 -9.39
C ASN A 17 8.99 21.30 -8.96
N GLU A 18 9.21 20.93 -7.69
CA GLU A 18 10.53 20.60 -7.15
C GLU A 18 11.11 19.31 -7.74
N THR A 19 10.26 18.31 -7.93
CA THR A 19 10.67 16.96 -8.37
C THR A 19 10.54 16.74 -9.88
N GLY A 20 9.88 17.66 -10.60
CA GLY A 20 9.53 17.50 -12.01
C GLY A 20 8.42 16.47 -12.26
N LEU A 21 7.69 16.06 -11.22
CA LEU A 21 6.60 15.08 -11.32
C LEU A 21 5.28 15.75 -11.76
N ASP A 22 4.58 15.09 -12.69
CA ASP A 22 3.23 15.48 -13.10
C ASP A 22 2.19 14.93 -12.12
N ILE A 23 2.06 15.63 -10.98
CA ILE A 23 1.18 15.20 -9.88
C ILE A 23 -0.29 15.22 -10.28
N ASP A 24 -0.72 16.17 -11.12
CA ASP A 24 -2.09 16.24 -11.61
C ASP A 24 -2.44 15.00 -12.46
N ARG A 25 -1.54 14.56 -13.34
CA ARG A 25 -1.70 13.31 -14.08
C ARG A 25 -1.71 12.10 -13.17
N MET A 26 -0.80 12.01 -12.21
CA MET A 26 -0.76 10.91 -11.24
C MET A 26 -2.08 10.82 -10.45
N ALA A 27 -2.56 11.95 -9.93
CA ALA A 27 -3.81 12.03 -9.20
C ALA A 27 -5.00 11.63 -10.08
N LYS A 28 -5.05 12.09 -11.33
CA LYS A 28 -6.09 11.72 -12.29
C LYS A 28 -6.13 10.21 -12.54
N VAL A 29 -4.97 9.58 -12.73
CA VAL A 29 -4.86 8.12 -12.93
C VAL A 29 -5.35 7.37 -11.70
N VAL A 30 -4.87 7.72 -10.50
CA VAL A 30 -5.24 7.03 -9.25
C VAL A 30 -6.71 7.22 -8.94
N VAL A 31 -7.25 8.45 -9.06
CA VAL A 31 -8.67 8.72 -8.80
C VAL A 31 -9.57 8.00 -9.79
N GLY A 32 -9.22 7.98 -11.08
CA GLY A 32 -9.97 7.26 -12.10
C GLY A 32 -9.98 5.75 -11.84
N PHE A 33 -8.83 5.18 -11.47
CA PHE A 33 -8.74 3.78 -11.06
C PHE A 33 -9.63 3.47 -9.84
N LEU A 34 -9.55 4.27 -8.77
CA LEU A 34 -10.35 4.01 -7.56
C LEU A 34 -11.85 4.10 -7.84
N GLN A 35 -12.26 5.00 -8.73
CA GLN A 35 -13.65 5.08 -9.18
C GLN A 35 -14.07 3.81 -9.95
N GLU A 36 -13.29 3.38 -10.93
CA GLU A 36 -13.52 2.13 -11.68
C GLU A 36 -13.57 0.92 -10.74
N PHE A 37 -12.70 0.88 -9.71
CA PHE A 37 -12.64 -0.17 -8.70
C PHE A 37 -13.91 -0.25 -7.85
N GLU A 38 -14.38 0.90 -7.37
CA GLU A 38 -15.61 1.04 -6.60
C GLU A 38 -16.86 0.68 -7.44
N GLU A 39 -16.98 1.25 -8.64
CA GLU A 39 -18.11 1.03 -9.56
C GLU A 39 -18.23 -0.43 -10.00
N SER A 40 -17.09 -1.11 -10.15
CA SER A 40 -17.04 -2.53 -10.52
C SER A 40 -17.18 -3.47 -9.31
N ALA A 41 -17.42 -2.94 -8.10
CA ALA A 41 -17.56 -3.69 -6.85
C ALA A 41 -16.44 -4.71 -6.62
N ARG A 42 -15.19 -4.32 -6.90
CA ARG A 42 -14.03 -5.23 -6.85
C ARG A 42 -13.44 -5.44 -5.46
N ALA A 43 -13.89 -4.66 -4.47
CA ALA A 43 -13.47 -4.81 -3.08
C ALA A 43 -13.65 -6.25 -2.58
N LYS A 44 -12.68 -6.74 -1.81
CA LYS A 44 -12.70 -8.08 -1.24
C LYS A 44 -12.82 -7.95 0.27
N HIS A 45 -14.01 -8.20 0.78
CA HIS A 45 -14.30 -8.07 2.19
C HIS A 45 -13.49 -9.09 3.02
N ALA A 46 -12.91 -8.60 4.11
CA ALA A 46 -12.35 -9.40 5.19
C ALA A 46 -12.93 -8.91 6.53
N PHE A 47 -13.19 -9.86 7.44
CA PHE A 47 -13.65 -9.54 8.81
C PHE A 47 -12.58 -8.86 9.67
N TYR A 48 -11.32 -9.11 9.33
CA TYR A 48 -10.16 -8.56 9.99
C TYR A 48 -9.17 -8.09 8.94
N ILE A 49 -8.83 -6.82 9.00
CA ILE A 49 -7.67 -6.22 8.35
C ILE A 49 -6.82 -5.56 9.44
N HIS A 50 -5.51 -5.54 9.21
CA HIS A 50 -4.57 -4.80 10.04
C HIS A 50 -4.70 -3.29 9.80
N GLY A 51 -4.84 -2.88 8.53
CA GLY A 51 -4.93 -1.50 8.07
C GLY A 51 -3.58 -0.78 7.94
N ASP A 52 -2.50 -1.38 8.41
CA ASP A 52 -1.13 -0.87 8.19
C ASP A 52 -0.02 -1.93 8.33
N PRO A 53 -0.13 -3.10 7.67
CA PRO A 53 0.86 -4.18 7.80
C PRO A 53 2.13 -3.92 6.97
N VAL A 54 2.72 -2.72 7.10
CA VAL A 54 4.09 -2.45 6.60
C VAL A 54 5.10 -3.21 7.47
N PHE A 55 6.27 -3.53 6.95
CA PHE A 55 7.27 -4.36 7.64
C PHE A 55 7.75 -3.75 8.96
N SER A 56 7.83 -2.41 9.05
CA SER A 56 8.10 -1.69 10.30
C SER A 56 7.05 -1.93 11.40
N ASN A 57 5.86 -2.40 11.06
CA ASN A 57 4.79 -2.79 11.99
C ASN A 57 4.72 -4.31 12.22
N ILE A 58 5.72 -5.06 11.75
CA ILE A 58 5.80 -6.52 11.87
C ILE A 58 7.10 -6.89 12.59
N LEU A 59 6.95 -7.60 13.71
CA LEU A 59 8.06 -8.07 14.53
C LEU A 59 8.25 -9.56 14.33
N ARG A 60 9.49 -9.99 14.08
CA ARG A 60 9.89 -11.40 14.17
C ARG A 60 10.40 -11.68 15.58
N THR A 61 9.82 -12.68 16.25
CA THR A 61 10.27 -13.10 17.58
C THR A 61 11.52 -13.98 17.47
N PRO A 62 12.27 -14.19 18.58
CA PRO A 62 13.40 -15.14 18.58
C PRO A 62 13.02 -16.59 18.24
N ASN A 63 11.73 -16.93 18.31
CA ASN A 63 11.21 -18.26 17.98
C ASN A 63 10.65 -18.33 16.55
N ASP A 64 10.91 -17.33 15.72
CA ASP A 64 10.40 -17.20 14.34
C ASP A 64 8.89 -17.00 14.21
N ASP A 65 8.21 -16.64 15.30
CA ASP A 65 6.84 -16.16 15.22
C ASP A 65 6.80 -14.75 14.63
N VAL A 66 5.69 -14.43 13.95
CA VAL A 66 5.44 -13.11 13.38
C VAL A 66 4.33 -12.42 14.18
N VAL A 67 4.65 -11.26 14.76
CA VAL A 67 3.73 -10.46 15.57
C VAL A 67 3.47 -9.13 14.85
N PHE A 68 2.19 -8.84 14.60
CA PHE A 68 1.75 -7.61 13.98
C PHE A 68 1.36 -6.60 15.06
N ILE A 69 1.79 -5.35 14.92
CA ILE A 69 1.53 -4.26 15.88
C ILE A 69 0.99 -3.03 15.15
N ASP A 70 0.40 -2.08 15.88
CA ASP A 70 -0.15 -0.83 15.32
C ASP A 70 -1.27 -1.05 14.27
N MET A 71 -2.27 -1.86 14.64
CA MET A 71 -3.48 -2.00 13.84
C MET A 71 -4.29 -0.69 13.85
N ARG A 72 -4.86 -0.30 12.71
CA ARG A 72 -5.65 0.95 12.60
C ARG A 72 -6.99 0.87 13.32
N GLY A 73 -7.70 -0.26 13.21
CA GLY A 73 -9.00 -0.47 13.88
C GLY A 73 -10.15 0.44 13.43
N GLU A 74 -9.95 1.23 12.36
CA GLU A 74 -10.95 2.14 11.83
C GLU A 74 -10.87 2.30 10.31
N LEU A 75 -12.00 2.62 9.69
CA LEU A 75 -12.11 3.05 8.30
C LEU A 75 -12.75 4.44 8.25
N GLY A 76 -11.96 5.46 7.97
CA GLY A 76 -12.40 6.85 8.07
C GLY A 76 -12.71 7.21 9.51
N SER A 77 -13.96 7.55 9.82
CA SER A 77 -14.41 7.85 11.19
C SER A 77 -15.19 6.69 11.84
N ARG A 78 -15.16 5.50 11.24
CA ARG A 78 -15.90 4.33 11.70
C ARG A 78 -14.94 3.31 12.30
N LEU A 79 -15.08 3.06 13.60
CA LEU A 79 -14.41 1.95 14.27
C LEU A 79 -14.90 0.62 13.69
N THR A 80 -13.96 -0.21 13.23
CA THR A 80 -14.23 -1.51 12.60
C THR A 80 -12.93 -2.30 12.45
N THR A 81 -12.99 -3.62 12.62
CA THR A 81 -11.90 -4.52 12.24
C THR A 81 -11.98 -4.94 10.77
N GLN A 82 -13.13 -4.73 10.14
CA GLN A 82 -13.41 -5.21 8.79
C GLN A 82 -12.91 -4.24 7.73
N GLY A 83 -12.54 -4.75 6.56
CA GLY A 83 -12.12 -3.91 5.43
C GLY A 83 -11.87 -4.69 4.14
N ASP A 84 -11.04 -4.12 3.27
CA ASP A 84 -10.70 -4.69 1.96
C ASP A 84 -9.31 -5.36 1.99
N VAL A 85 -9.24 -6.61 1.55
CA VAL A 85 -7.99 -7.39 1.41
C VAL A 85 -6.96 -6.64 0.57
N HIS A 86 -7.37 -5.94 -0.49
CA HIS A 86 -6.45 -5.18 -1.33
C HIS A 86 -5.66 -4.13 -0.54
N TYR A 87 -6.26 -3.58 0.51
CA TYR A 87 -5.64 -2.53 1.31
C TYR A 87 -4.44 -3.07 2.09
N ASP A 88 -4.59 -4.15 2.84
CA ASP A 88 -3.48 -4.78 3.57
C ASP A 88 -2.40 -5.31 2.62
N LEU A 89 -2.80 -5.97 1.53
CA LEU A 89 -1.85 -6.43 0.51
C LEU A 89 -1.04 -5.27 -0.08
N SER A 90 -1.67 -4.12 -0.31
CA SER A 90 -0.97 -2.93 -0.83
C SER A 90 0.03 -2.34 0.16
N LYS A 91 -0.20 -2.50 1.46
CA LYS A 91 0.71 -2.05 2.53
C LYS A 91 1.91 -2.98 2.66
N VAL A 92 1.71 -4.29 2.58
CA VAL A 92 2.82 -5.25 2.47
C VAL A 92 3.63 -4.98 1.19
N TYR A 93 2.95 -4.77 0.06
CA TYR A 93 3.64 -4.48 -1.20
C TYR A 93 4.38 -3.13 -1.17
N GLN A 94 3.88 -2.13 -0.44
CA GLN A 94 4.59 -0.87 -0.19
C GLN A 94 5.95 -1.12 0.46
N SER A 95 6.01 -1.98 1.48
CA SER A 95 7.27 -2.38 2.12
C SER A 95 8.19 -3.11 1.16
N LEU A 96 7.66 -4.03 0.35
CA LEU A 96 8.40 -4.75 -0.68
C LEU A 96 8.92 -3.86 -1.82
N CYS A 97 8.39 -2.64 -1.97
CA CYS A 97 8.93 -1.62 -2.88
C CYS A 97 10.05 -0.78 -2.27
N GLY A 98 10.43 -1.04 -1.01
CA GLY A 98 11.54 -0.36 -0.34
C GLY A 98 11.14 0.79 0.58
N TYR A 99 9.86 0.93 0.92
CA TYR A 99 9.39 1.99 1.83
C TYR A 99 10.12 2.00 3.18
N ASP A 100 10.35 0.83 3.77
CA ASP A 100 11.00 0.74 5.09
C ASP A 100 12.48 1.13 5.04
N PHE A 101 13.18 0.91 3.93
CA PHE A 101 14.56 1.39 3.75
C PHE A 101 14.61 2.92 3.72
N MET A 102 13.66 3.54 3.01
CA MET A 102 13.55 5.00 2.98
C MET A 102 13.24 5.54 4.39
N LEU A 103 12.38 4.87 5.15
CA LEU A 103 12.05 5.24 6.52
C LEU A 103 13.26 5.14 7.46
N LEU A 104 14.12 4.15 7.24
CA LEU A 104 15.33 3.90 8.05
C LEU A 104 16.57 4.67 7.55
N ASP A 105 16.45 5.49 6.51
CA ASP A 105 17.56 6.17 5.83
C ASP A 105 18.68 5.18 5.41
N GLN A 106 18.26 4.02 4.88
CA GLN A 106 19.14 2.97 4.41
C GLN A 106 19.08 2.86 2.88
N LEU A 107 20.25 2.69 2.25
CA LEU A 107 20.32 2.39 0.83
C LEU A 107 20.05 0.91 0.59
N LEU A 108 19.30 0.61 -0.46
CA LEU A 108 19.14 -0.75 -0.96
C LEU A 108 20.44 -1.13 -1.70
N ASP A 109 21.23 -2.03 -1.14
CA ASP A 109 22.38 -2.60 -1.84
C ASP A 109 21.96 -3.69 -2.83
N GLU A 110 22.88 -4.14 -3.68
CA GLU A 110 22.60 -5.15 -4.72
C GLU A 110 22.05 -6.45 -4.12
N THR A 111 22.68 -6.93 -3.03
CA THR A 111 22.27 -8.13 -2.31
C THR A 111 20.84 -8.02 -1.77
N SER A 112 20.52 -6.90 -1.13
CA SER A 112 19.18 -6.62 -0.61
C SER A 112 18.16 -6.48 -1.74
N SER A 113 18.55 -5.92 -2.89
CA SER A 113 17.70 -5.84 -4.07
C SER A 113 17.31 -7.23 -4.58
N GLU A 114 18.27 -8.15 -4.70
CA GLU A 114 18.01 -9.52 -5.14
C GLU A 114 17.09 -10.27 -4.17
N ILE A 115 17.30 -10.11 -2.86
CA ILE A 115 16.41 -10.67 -1.83
C ILE A 115 14.99 -10.11 -2.01
N PHE A 116 14.84 -8.80 -2.21
CA PHE A 116 13.54 -8.17 -2.37
C PHE A 116 12.86 -8.54 -3.69
N ASP A 117 13.59 -8.81 -4.76
CA ASP A 117 13.05 -9.40 -5.99
C ASP A 117 12.46 -10.79 -5.70
N GLY A 118 13.18 -11.63 -4.96
CA GLY A 118 12.69 -12.94 -4.51
C GLY A 118 11.44 -12.81 -3.63
N LEU A 119 11.46 -11.90 -2.65
CA LEU A 119 10.31 -11.67 -1.77
C LEU A 119 9.08 -11.15 -2.54
N ARG A 120 9.27 -10.28 -3.53
CA ARG A 120 8.18 -9.82 -4.41
C ARG A 120 7.61 -10.97 -5.23
N ALA A 121 8.46 -11.86 -5.77
CA ALA A 121 7.99 -13.03 -6.50
C ALA A 121 7.14 -13.94 -5.60
N THR A 122 7.65 -14.31 -4.42
CA THR A 122 6.92 -15.12 -3.43
C THR A 122 5.62 -14.45 -3.01
N PHE A 123 5.62 -13.14 -2.75
CA PHE A 123 4.42 -12.39 -2.41
C PHE A 123 3.35 -12.53 -3.49
N TRP A 124 3.70 -12.38 -4.77
CA TRP A 124 2.73 -12.51 -5.86
C TRP A 124 2.23 -13.93 -6.05
N GLU A 125 3.09 -14.94 -5.90
CA GLU A 125 2.68 -16.35 -5.90
C GLU A 125 1.67 -16.63 -4.78
N ASP A 126 1.93 -16.13 -3.57
CA ASP A 126 1.04 -16.29 -2.42
C ASP A 126 -0.26 -15.51 -2.57
N VAL A 127 -0.24 -14.29 -3.12
CA VAL A 127 -1.46 -13.54 -3.44
C VAL A 127 -2.32 -14.31 -4.42
N GLN A 128 -1.74 -14.85 -5.50
CA GLN A 128 -2.48 -15.63 -6.48
C GLN A 128 -3.04 -16.93 -5.89
N ARG A 129 -2.28 -17.59 -5.02
CA ARG A 129 -2.65 -18.85 -4.39
C ARG A 129 -3.74 -18.69 -3.33
N LEU A 130 -3.60 -17.69 -2.44
CA LEU A 130 -4.50 -17.46 -1.30
C LEU A 130 -5.71 -16.60 -1.68
N TYR A 131 -5.56 -15.70 -2.66
CA TYR A 131 -6.57 -14.75 -3.10
C TYR A 131 -6.72 -14.79 -4.63
N PRO A 132 -7.17 -15.91 -5.23
CA PRO A 132 -7.19 -16.09 -6.69
C PRO A 132 -8.08 -15.11 -7.46
N SER A 133 -8.94 -14.36 -6.77
CA SER A 133 -9.80 -13.32 -7.35
C SER A 133 -9.28 -11.89 -7.15
N VAL A 134 -8.13 -11.72 -6.48
CA VAL A 134 -7.45 -10.43 -6.30
C VAL A 134 -6.55 -10.18 -7.51
N SER A 135 -6.64 -8.97 -8.08
CA SER A 135 -5.83 -8.58 -9.22
C SER A 135 -4.51 -7.93 -8.79
N HIS A 136 -3.41 -8.32 -9.43
CA HIS A 136 -2.11 -7.66 -9.23
C HIS A 136 -2.17 -6.17 -9.59
N ARG A 137 -2.98 -5.81 -10.59
CA ARG A 137 -3.20 -4.40 -10.96
C ARG A 137 -3.81 -3.63 -9.78
N ASP A 138 -4.76 -4.23 -9.09
CA ASP A 138 -5.51 -3.55 -8.03
C ASP A 138 -4.63 -3.33 -6.80
N VAL A 139 -3.85 -4.34 -6.39
CA VAL A 139 -2.86 -4.20 -5.32
C VAL A 139 -1.85 -3.10 -5.64
N ARG A 140 -1.28 -3.07 -6.86
CA ARG A 140 -0.31 -2.05 -7.26
C ARG A 140 -0.90 -0.64 -7.27
N LEU A 141 -2.13 -0.47 -7.76
CA LEU A 141 -2.76 0.84 -7.84
C LEU A 141 -3.28 1.32 -6.47
N HIS A 142 -3.71 0.42 -5.59
CA HIS A 142 -3.89 0.74 -4.17
C HIS A 142 -2.58 1.17 -3.51
N THR A 143 -1.46 0.53 -3.85
CA THR A 143 -0.14 0.92 -3.34
C THR A 143 0.22 2.33 -3.79
N ALA A 144 0.03 2.64 -5.08
CA ALA A 144 0.25 3.98 -5.62
C ALA A 144 -0.66 5.03 -4.96
N ALA A 145 -1.88 4.65 -4.56
CA ALA A 145 -2.81 5.54 -3.88
C ALA A 145 -2.30 6.02 -2.51
N HIS A 146 -1.37 5.30 -1.86
CA HIS A 146 -0.75 5.72 -0.60
C HIS A 146 0.09 6.98 -0.74
N PHE A 147 0.58 7.30 -1.94
CA PHE A 147 1.27 8.57 -2.19
C PHE A 147 0.37 9.79 -1.84
N PHE A 148 -0.94 9.66 -2.07
CA PHE A 148 -1.92 10.70 -1.77
C PHE A 148 -2.57 10.53 -0.37
N ALA A 149 -1.90 9.80 0.51
CA ALA A 149 -2.35 9.55 1.87
C ALA A 149 -1.73 10.48 2.92
N ILE A 150 -0.96 11.49 2.50
CA ILE A 150 -0.56 12.62 3.35
C ILE A 150 -1.79 13.39 3.85
#